data_AF-A0A537N3P0-F1
#
_entry.id   AF-A0A537N3P0-F1
#
_cell.length_a   1.000
_cell.length_b   1.000
_cell.length_c   1.000
_cell.angle_alpha   90.00
_cell.angle_beta   90.00
_cell.angle_gamma   90.00
#
_symmetry.space_group_name_H-M   'P 1'
#
loop_
_entity.id
_entity.type
_entity.pdbx_description
1 polymer ?
#
loop_
_entity_poly.entity_id
_entity_poly.type
_entity_poly.pdbx_seq_one_letter_code
_entity_poly.pdbx_strand_id
1 'polypeptide(L)' 'ARYINHSCRPNAEVYFVKHAIRIRAIRNIKAGEEITYHYGRNYFEAFIKPAGCKCLACARKRAKQRAQARAGRRQRRRD' A
#
# COMPACT_ATOMS: atom_id res chain seq x y z
N ALA A 1 18.06 0.28 2.22
CA ALA A 1 16.76 0.14 1.53
C ALA A 1 16.16 1.50 1.12
N ARG A 2 16.97 2.42 0.56
CA ARG A 2 16.53 3.80 0.28
C ARG A 2 15.57 3.95 -0.91
N TYR A 3 15.54 2.96 -1.81
CA TYR A 3 14.76 3.00 -3.05
C TYR A 3 13.51 2.11 -3.03
N ILE A 4 13.26 1.38 -1.94
CA ILE A 4 12.11 0.47 -1.86
C ILE A 4 10.90 1.28 -1.43
N ASN A 5 9.85 1.27 -2.24
CA ASN A 5 8.65 2.08 -2.00
C ASN A 5 7.77 1.53 -0.87
N HIS A 6 6.94 2.43 -0.33
CA HIS A 6 5.93 2.11 0.66
C HIS A 6 4.72 1.40 0.04
N SER A 7 4.22 0.36 0.71
CA SER A 7 2.88 -0.18 0.46
C SER A 7 2.15 -0.46 1.77
N CYS A 8 0.86 -0.12 1.84
CA CYS A 8 -0.02 -0.51 2.96
C CYS A 8 -0.36 -2.02 2.94
N ARG A 9 -0.07 -2.72 1.84
CA ARG A 9 -0.17 -4.18 1.69
C ARG A 9 1.14 -4.66 1.04
N PRO A 10 2.26 -4.65 1.80
CA PRO A 10 3.57 -4.92 1.23
C PRO A 10 3.77 -6.39 0.87
N ASN A 11 4.85 -6.70 0.16
CA ASN A 11 5.32 -8.07 -0.09
C ASN A 11 6.64 -8.39 0.60
N ALA A 12 7.27 -7.42 1.25
CA ALA A 12 8.44 -7.59 2.08
C ALA A 12 8.33 -6.79 3.39
N GLU A 13 9.15 -7.18 4.36
CA GLU A 13 9.30 -6.52 5.65
C GLU A 13 10.77 -6.21 5.94
N VAL A 14 10.99 -5.24 6.82
CA VAL A 14 12.32 -4.87 7.32
C VAL A 14 12.59 -5.64 8.60
N TYR A 15 13.78 -6.21 8.70
CA TYR A 15 14.32 -6.72 9.94
C TYR A 15 15.77 -6.27 10.12
N PHE A 16 16.20 -6.16 11.37
CA PHE A 16 17.53 -5.68 11.72
C PHE A 16 18.44 -6.86 12.04
N VAL A 17 19.62 -6.89 11.43
CA VAL A 17 20.69 -7.83 11.77
C VAL A 17 21.88 -6.99 12.19
N LYS A 18 22.16 -6.95 13.50
CA LYS A 18 23.14 -6.02 14.10
C LYS A 18 22.81 -4.58 13.68
N HIS A 19 23.69 -3.94 12.93
CA HIS A 19 23.54 -2.57 12.44
C HIS A 19 23.06 -2.48 10.99
N ALA A 20 22.64 -3.59 10.39
CA ALA A 20 22.20 -3.65 9.00
C ALA A 20 20.70 -3.87 8.87
N ILE A 21 20.07 -3.08 7.99
CA ILE A 21 18.70 -3.31 7.54
C ILE A 21 18.70 -4.42 6.50
N ARG A 22 17.92 -5.47 6.75
CA ARG A 22 17.64 -6.54 5.80
C ARG A 22 16.17 -6.51 5.40
N ILE A 23 15.90 -6.93 4.17
CA ILE A 23 14.56 -6.97 3.58
C ILE A 23 14.22 -8.43 3.34
N ARG A 24 13.12 -8.90 3.94
CA ARG A 24 12.65 -10.28 3.84
C ARG A 24 11.31 -10.30 3.11
N ALA A 25 11.16 -11.18 2.14
CA ALA A 25 9.86 -11.43 1.52
C ALA A 25 8.90 -12.08 2.52
N ILE A 26 7.66 -11.59 2.59
CA ILE A 26 6.58 -12.17 3.44
C ILE A 26 5.59 -13.00 2.62
N ARG A 27 5.80 -13.08 1.31
CA ARG A 27 5.07 -13.92 0.35
C ARG A 27 5.92 -14.11 -0.91
N ASN A 28 5.53 -15.04 -1.77
CA ASN A 28 6.15 -15.20 -3.09
C ASN A 28 6.04 -13.90 -3.90
N ILE A 29 7.17 -13.48 -4.48
CA ILE A 29 7.30 -12.28 -5.32
C ILE A 29 7.65 -12.75 -6.72
N LYS A 30 6.82 -12.37 -7.71
CA LYS A 30 7.07 -12.75 -9.11
C LYS A 30 8.14 -11.86 -9.75
N ALA A 31 8.80 -12.36 -10.78
CA ALA A 31 9.69 -11.53 -11.60
C ALA A 31 8.92 -10.31 -12.14
N GLY A 32 9.51 -9.12 -12.01
CA GLY A 32 8.89 -7.85 -12.39
C GLY A 32 7.91 -7.26 -11.35
N GLU A 33 7.59 -7.96 -10.26
CA GLU A 33 6.81 -7.38 -9.17
C GLU A 33 7.70 -6.44 -8.33
N GLU A 34 7.24 -5.21 -8.11
CA GLU A 34 7.92 -4.24 -7.26
C GLU A 34 8.01 -4.76 -5.81
N ILE A 35 9.23 -4.75 -5.25
CA ILE A 35 9.43 -5.03 -3.82
C ILE A 35 8.98 -3.81 -3.03
N THR A 36 8.12 -4.00 -2.04
CA THR A 36 7.58 -2.92 -1.20
C THR A 36 7.52 -3.33 0.26
N TYR A 37 7.69 -2.38 1.18
CA TYR A 37 7.56 -2.61 2.62
C TYR A 37 6.75 -1.49 3.30
N HIS A 38 6.36 -1.71 4.56
CA HIS A 38 5.72 -0.66 5.35
C HIS A 38 6.80 0.17 6.08
N TYR A 39 6.93 1.45 5.73
CA TYR A 39 7.93 2.39 6.30
C TYR A 39 7.86 2.61 7.82
N GLY A 40 6.83 2.08 8.47
CA GLY A 40 6.58 2.24 9.90
C GLY A 40 5.42 3.19 10.15
N ARG A 41 4.74 2.99 11.29
CA ARG A 41 3.52 3.71 11.62
C ARG A 41 3.75 5.21 11.78
N ASN A 42 4.78 5.59 12.53
CA ASN A 42 5.07 7.00 12.81
C ASN A 42 5.37 7.77 11.53
N TYR A 43 6.19 7.19 10.65
CA TYR A 43 6.49 7.80 9.34
C TYR A 43 5.24 7.90 8.46
N PHE A 44 4.43 6.84 8.44
CA PHE A 44 3.19 6.83 7.68
C PHE A 44 2.23 7.92 8.17
N GLU A 45 2.02 8.03 9.48
CA GLU A 45 1.10 9.00 10.08
C GLU A 45 1.58 10.44 9.91
N ALA A 46 2.88 10.70 10.05
CA ALA A 46 3.44 12.05 9.94
C ALA A 46 3.52 12.56 8.50
N PHE A 47 3.89 11.71 7.53
CA PHE A 47 4.26 12.18 6.19
C PHE A 47 3.36 11.64 5.07
N ILE A 48 2.99 10.35 5.11
CA ILE A 48 2.28 9.70 3.98
C ILE A 48 0.77 9.91 4.08
N LYS A 49 0.20 9.74 5.28
CA LYS A 49 -1.23 9.82 5.53
C LYS A 49 -1.78 11.22 5.23
N PRO A 50 -1.15 12.33 5.64
CA PRO A 50 -1.67 13.68 5.37
C PRO A 50 -1.70 14.02 3.87
N ALA A 51 -0.67 13.62 3.12
CA ALA A 51 -0.62 13.83 1.66
C ALA A 51 -1.47 12.82 0.86
N GLY A 52 -1.98 11.77 1.52
CA GLY A 52 -2.72 10.68 0.90
C GLY A 52 -1.81 9.62 0.26
N CYS A 53 -1.83 8.40 0.82
CA CYS A 53 -1.01 7.29 0.32
C CYS A 53 -1.31 6.94 -1.15
N LYS A 54 -0.26 6.93 -1.98
CA LYS A 54 -0.33 6.65 -3.43
C LYS A 54 0.02 5.21 -3.82
N CYS A 55 0.27 4.32 -2.86
CA CYS A 55 0.56 2.91 -3.17
C CYS A 55 -0.59 2.22 -3.92
N LEU A 56 -0.27 1.18 -4.70
CA LEU A 56 -1.24 0.43 -5.52
C LEU A 56 -2.41 -0.13 -4.70
N ALA A 57 -2.17 -0.58 -3.47
CA ALA A 57 -3.21 -1.10 -2.59
C ALA A 57 -4.26 -0.03 -2.24
N CYS A 58 -3.81 1.17 -1.88
CA CYS A 58 -4.69 2.29 -1.58
C CYS A 58 -5.40 2.81 -2.84
N ALA A 59 -4.72 2.84 -3.99
CA ALA A 59 -5.31 3.21 -5.26
C ALA A 59 -6.47 2.27 -5.64
N ARG A 60 -6.25 0.95 -5.54
CA ARG A 60 -7.29 -0.09 -5.77
C ARG A 60 -8.46 0.05 -4.81
N LYS A 61 -8.21 0.28 -3.51
CA LYS A 61 -9.26 0.52 -2.52
C LYS A 61 -10.14 1.71 -2.90
N ARG A 62 -9.53 2.86 -3.25
CA ARG A 62 -10.27 4.06 -3.66
C ARG A 62 -11.06 3.83 -4.96
N ALA A 63 -10.49 3.12 -5.93
CA ALA A 63 -11.19 2.79 -7.17
C ALA A 63 -12.45 1.94 -6.90
N LYS A 64 -12.33 0.89 -6.05
CA LYS A 64 -13.45 0.05 -5.64
C LYS A 64 -14.56 0.86 -4.96
N GLN A 65 -14.20 1.72 -4.02
CA GLN A 65 -15.17 2.58 -3.31
C GLN A 65 -15.92 3.52 -4.27
N ARG A 66 -15.21 4.12 -5.24
CA ARG A 66 -15.82 4.98 -6.27
C ARG A 66 -16.78 4.19 -7.16
N ALA A 67 -16.43 2.97 -7.57
CA ALA A 67 -17.29 2.10 -8.36
C ALA A 67 -18.58 1.73 -7.60
N GLN A 68 -18.47 1.36 -6.32
CA GLN A 68 -19.61 1.05 -5.46
C GLN A 68 -20.54 2.26 -5.27
N ALA A 69 -19.98 3.44 -5.02
CA ALA A 69 -20.76 4.67 -4.88
C ALA A 69 -21.53 5.01 -6.17
N ARG A 70 -20.93 4.79 -7.35
CA ARG A 70 -21.60 4.97 -8.64
C ARG A 70 -22.73 3.97 -8.85
N ALA A 71 -22.52 2.70 -8.52
CA ALA A 71 -23.56 1.67 -8.61
C ALA A 71 -24.76 1.99 -7.72
N GLY A 72 -24.53 2.36 -6.45
CA GLY A 72 -25.61 2.73 -5.52
C GLY A 72 -26.36 4.01 -5.92
N ARG A 73 -25.73 4.95 -6.64
CA ARG A 73 -26.44 6.10 -7.23
C ARG A 73 -27.30 5.69 -8.43
N ARG A 74 -26.85 4.72 -9.24
CA ARG A 74 -27.63 4.21 -10.38
C ARG A 74 -28.86 3.44 -9.93
N GLN A 75 -28.75 2.65 -8.84
CA GLN A 75 -29.88 1.92 -8.28
C GLN A 75 -30.99 2.88 -7.82
N ARG A 76 -30.65 3.86 -6.97
CA ARG A 76 -31.59 4.87 -6.45
C ARG A 76 -32.25 5.78 -7.51
N ARG A 77 -31.75 5.78 -8.75
CA ARG A 77 -32.37 6.51 -9.87
C ARG A 77 -33.35 5.65 -10.66
N ARG A 78 -33.36 4.35 -10.42
CA ARG A 78 -34.23 3.36 -11.07
C ARG A 78 -35.42 2.98 -10.20
N ASP A 79 -35.28 3.17 -8.89
CA ASP A 79 -36.35 3.13 -7.90
C ASP A 79 -37.10 4.48 -7.91
#